data_AF-A0A7Y4X2L3-F1
#
_entry.id   AF-A0A7Y4X2L3-F1
#
_cell.length_a   1.000
_cell.length_b   1.000
_cell.length_c   1.000
_cell.angle_alpha   90.00
_cell.angle_beta   90.00
_cell.angle_gamma   90.00
#
_symmetry.space_group_name_H-M   'P 1'
#
loop_
_entity.id
_entity.type
_entity.pdbx_description
1 polymer ?
#
loop_
_entity_poly.entity_id
_entity_poly.type
_entity_poly.pdbx_seq_one_letter_code
_entity_poly.pdbx_strand_id
1 'polypeptide(L)'
;MKKYARLVLAAAVWSITAAGCSLTTPQPPIHYYALAVPLPAPASGTGTMSLVIRPLTARDPYDQERMVYRTSPYAFDLYHEHRWASSPAEQVSHWTRRYLQTTGLFSQVFPTTDSTADVVLGGVIRQCEELDHDTTWEAALSIDYWLTRGDERSPFWFRSYTVTKPAGRRNPEAIAEALSHGLADILRQLSTDLSPLATTLPP
;
A
#
# COMPACT_ATOMS: atom_id res chain seq x y z
N MET A 1 16.95 -56.12 43.46
CA MET A 1 17.50 -54.82 43.02
C MET A 1 17.62 -54.70 41.49
N LYS A 2 18.26 -55.65 40.77
CA LYS A 2 18.43 -55.60 39.29
C LYS A 2 17.13 -55.56 38.46
N LYS A 3 16.02 -56.15 38.95
CA LYS A 3 14.71 -56.13 38.26
C LYS A 3 14.02 -54.75 38.29
N TYR A 4 14.13 -54.04 39.41
CA TYR A 4 13.58 -52.68 39.57
C TYR A 4 14.36 -51.65 38.75
N ALA A 5 15.68 -51.80 38.63
CA ALA A 5 16.50 -50.95 37.76
C ALA A 5 16.10 -51.05 36.27
N ARG A 6 15.73 -52.25 35.79
CA ARG A 6 15.24 -52.44 34.41
C ARG A 6 13.85 -51.84 34.18
N LEU A 7 12.97 -51.92 35.18
CA LEU A 7 11.64 -51.31 35.13
C LEU A 7 11.71 -49.77 35.14
N VAL A 8 12.61 -49.19 35.93
CA VAL A 8 12.83 -47.73 35.97
C VAL A 8 13.45 -47.24 34.65
N LEU A 9 14.41 -47.98 34.08
CA LEU A 9 15.00 -47.63 32.78
C LEU A 9 13.98 -47.69 31.64
N ALA A 10 13.11 -48.70 31.63
CA ALA A 10 12.06 -48.84 30.63
C ALA A 10 11.01 -47.72 30.72
N ALA A 11 10.62 -47.33 31.94
CA ALA A 11 9.70 -46.22 32.16
C ALA A 11 10.30 -44.86 31.72
N ALA A 12 11.60 -44.63 31.98
CA ALA A 12 12.28 -43.40 31.59
C ALA A 12 12.40 -43.26 30.05
N VAL A 13 12.68 -44.36 29.34
CA VAL A 13 12.74 -44.37 27.87
C VAL A 13 11.36 -44.12 27.25
N TRP A 14 10.29 -44.63 27.86
CA TRP A 14 8.93 -44.43 27.35
C TRP A 14 8.45 -42.97 27.48
N SER A 15 8.80 -42.30 28.58
CA SER A 15 8.49 -40.88 28.79
C SER A 15 9.21 -39.95 27.79
N ILE A 16 10.42 -40.31 27.35
CA ILE A 16 11.19 -39.52 26.36
C ILE A 16 10.57 -39.66 24.95
N THR A 17 10.02 -40.84 24.62
CA THR A 17 9.38 -41.05 23.30
C THR A 17 8.00 -40.40 23.16
N ALA A 18 7.28 -40.17 24.27
CA ALA A 18 5.95 -39.54 24.23
C ALA A 18 6.00 -38.00 24.10
N ALA A 19 7.14 -37.37 24.41
CA ALA A 19 7.32 -35.92 24.29
C ALA A 19 7.66 -35.45 22.85
N GLY A 20 7.85 -36.38 21.90
CA GLY A 20 8.28 -36.08 20.53
C GLY A 20 7.18 -35.73 19.53
N CYS A 21 5.88 -35.89 19.88
CA CYS A 21 4.79 -35.81 18.90
C CYS A 21 4.22 -34.39 18.64
N SER A 22 4.81 -33.33 19.19
CA SER A 22 4.20 -31.99 19.14
C SER A 22 5.03 -30.92 18.42
N LEU A 23 5.97 -31.31 17.56
CA LEU A 23 6.95 -30.40 16.92
C LEU A 23 6.61 -29.98 15.48
N THR A 24 5.42 -30.30 14.96
CA THR A 24 5.01 -29.94 13.60
C THR A 24 3.60 -29.36 13.56
N THR A 25 3.37 -28.20 14.17
CA THR A 25 2.21 -27.37 13.82
C THR A 25 2.50 -26.70 12.47
N PRO A 26 1.68 -26.93 11.43
CA PRO A 26 1.83 -26.24 10.15
C PRO A 26 1.69 -24.73 10.36
N GLN A 27 2.65 -23.94 9.88
CA GLN A 27 2.52 -22.49 9.88
C GLN A 27 1.36 -22.09 8.95
N PRO A 28 0.46 -21.18 9.37
CA PRO A 28 -0.62 -20.71 8.50
C PRO A 28 -0.04 -20.08 7.22
N PRO A 29 -0.72 -20.25 6.07
CA PRO A 29 -0.27 -19.69 4.81
C PRO A 29 -0.30 -18.16 4.85
N ILE A 30 0.65 -17.53 4.18
CA ILE A 30 0.65 -16.07 3.97
C ILE A 30 -0.19 -15.75 2.73
N HIS A 31 -1.12 -14.82 2.87
CA HIS A 31 -1.96 -14.28 1.82
C HIS A 31 -1.41 -12.94 1.35
N TYR A 32 -1.18 -12.84 0.04
CA TYR A 32 -0.67 -11.63 -0.60
C TYR A 32 -1.78 -10.88 -1.34
N TYR A 33 -1.82 -9.57 -1.16
CA TYR A 33 -2.80 -8.67 -1.75
C TYR A 33 -2.13 -7.61 -2.59
N ALA A 34 -2.80 -7.16 -3.64
CA ALA A 34 -2.37 -6.04 -4.44
C ALA A 34 -3.53 -5.07 -4.64
N LEU A 35 -3.21 -3.78 -4.76
CA LEU A 35 -4.16 -2.78 -5.19
C LEU A 35 -4.55 -3.05 -6.64
N ALA A 36 -5.85 -2.98 -6.93
CA ALA A 36 -6.43 -3.20 -8.24
C ALA A 36 -7.27 -1.97 -8.62
N VAL A 37 -6.61 -0.90 -9.07
CA VAL A 37 -7.28 0.38 -9.34
C VAL A 37 -7.97 0.36 -10.72
N PRO A 38 -9.28 0.65 -10.81
CA PRO A 38 -9.94 0.84 -12.08
C PRO A 38 -9.40 2.07 -12.81
N LEU A 39 -8.91 1.87 -14.03
CA LEU A 39 -8.42 2.96 -14.88
C LEU A 39 -9.58 3.62 -15.64
N PRO A 40 -9.52 4.94 -15.89
CA PRO A 40 -10.47 5.61 -16.77
C PRO A 40 -10.30 5.13 -18.22
N ALA A 41 -11.25 5.48 -19.09
CA ALA A 41 -11.09 5.26 -20.52
C ALA A 41 -9.88 6.08 -21.03
N PRO A 42 -9.04 5.52 -21.92
CA PRO A 42 -7.92 6.26 -22.50
C PRO A 42 -8.40 7.52 -23.20
N ALA A 43 -7.80 8.67 -22.88
CA ALA A 43 -8.09 9.94 -23.54
C ALA A 43 -6.99 10.29 -24.55
N SER A 44 -7.36 11.04 -25.59
CA SER A 44 -6.36 11.63 -26.51
C SER A 44 -5.62 12.74 -25.77
N GLY A 45 -4.29 12.74 -25.85
CA GLY A 45 -3.44 13.66 -25.09
C GLY A 45 -3.73 15.12 -25.42
N THR A 46 -4.04 15.92 -24.40
CA THR A 46 -4.22 17.38 -24.53
C THR A 46 -3.10 18.18 -23.88
N GLY A 47 -2.25 17.52 -23.10
CA GLY A 47 -1.13 18.13 -22.40
C GLY A 47 0.01 18.52 -23.34
N THR A 48 0.63 19.66 -23.07
CA THR A 48 1.88 20.08 -23.73
C THR A 48 3.10 19.72 -22.90
N MET A 49 2.93 19.59 -21.58
CA MET A 49 4.01 19.33 -20.62
C MET A 49 4.25 17.82 -20.40
N SER A 50 5.51 17.48 -20.20
CA SER A 50 5.97 16.15 -19.80
C SER A 50 6.05 16.03 -18.28
N LEU A 51 5.71 14.84 -17.75
CA LEU A 51 5.68 14.54 -16.32
C LEU A 51 6.60 13.36 -15.99
N VAL A 52 7.44 13.51 -14.98
CA VAL A 52 8.08 12.38 -14.29
C VAL A 52 7.38 12.13 -12.96
N ILE A 53 7.20 10.86 -12.62
CA ILE A 53 6.71 10.46 -11.30
C ILE A 53 7.87 9.82 -10.54
N ARG A 54 8.29 10.48 -9.46
CA ARG A 54 9.28 9.93 -8.53
C ARG A 54 8.66 8.78 -7.75
N PRO A 55 9.46 7.76 -7.39
CA PRO A 55 9.02 6.77 -6.41
C PRO A 55 8.45 7.48 -5.19
N LEU A 56 7.18 7.22 -4.89
CA LEU A 56 6.54 7.74 -3.70
C LEU A 56 7.11 6.99 -2.50
N THR A 57 7.02 7.61 -1.33
CA THR A 57 7.43 6.98 -0.06
C THR A 57 6.21 6.76 0.82
N ALA A 58 6.33 5.90 1.83
CA ALA A 58 5.33 5.76 2.87
C ALA A 58 5.94 6.15 4.22
N ARG A 59 5.12 6.71 5.12
CA ARG A 59 5.54 6.89 6.52
C ARG A 59 5.43 5.56 7.27
N ASP A 60 6.22 5.39 8.31
CA ASP A 60 5.99 4.31 9.28
C ASP A 60 4.58 4.44 9.90
N PRO A 61 3.89 3.32 10.17
CA PRO A 61 4.30 1.92 9.98
C PRO A 61 3.95 1.34 8.59
N TYR A 62 3.63 2.18 7.60
CA TYR A 62 3.12 1.76 6.29
C TYR A 62 4.21 1.43 5.26
N ASP A 63 5.49 1.72 5.54
CA ASP A 63 6.62 1.42 4.65
C ASP A 63 7.09 -0.05 4.78
N GLN A 64 6.16 -0.98 4.61
CA GLN A 64 6.40 -2.42 4.66
C GLN A 64 5.27 -3.20 3.99
N GLU A 65 5.46 -4.50 3.83
CA GLU A 65 4.48 -5.39 3.21
C GLU A 65 3.39 -5.88 4.17
N ARG A 66 3.55 -5.82 5.49
CA ARG A 66 2.46 -6.25 6.38
C ARG A 66 1.32 -5.25 6.33
N MET A 67 0.09 -5.74 6.20
CA MET A 67 -1.08 -4.88 6.26
C MET A 67 -1.23 -4.32 7.68
N VAL A 68 -1.39 -3.00 7.78
CA VAL A 68 -1.59 -2.29 9.04
C VAL A 68 -3.08 -2.26 9.35
N TYR A 69 -3.44 -2.55 10.59
CA TYR A 69 -4.79 -2.34 11.10
C TYR A 69 -4.76 -1.63 12.44
N ARG A 70 -5.89 -1.00 12.76
CA ARG A 70 -6.05 -0.21 13.95
C ARG A 70 -7.42 -0.46 14.58
N THR A 71 -7.42 -0.91 15.83
CA THR A 71 -8.62 -1.21 16.63
C THR A 71 -9.04 -0.05 17.54
N SER A 72 -8.16 0.95 17.73
CA SER A 72 -8.45 2.17 18.46
C SER A 72 -7.52 3.29 18.00
N PRO A 73 -7.79 4.58 18.30
CA PRO A 73 -6.90 5.68 17.91
C PRO A 73 -5.43 5.56 18.36
N TYR A 74 -5.15 4.67 19.31
CA TYR A 74 -3.83 4.51 19.94
C TYR A 74 -3.16 3.16 19.69
N ALA A 75 -3.87 2.18 19.12
CA ALA A 75 -3.40 0.80 18.99
C ALA A 75 -3.30 0.39 17.51
N PHE A 76 -2.09 0.41 16.98
CA PHE A 76 -1.75 -0.09 15.64
C PHE A 76 -1.13 -1.48 15.77
N ASP A 77 -1.48 -2.36 14.86
CA ASP A 77 -0.87 -3.68 14.76
C ASP A 77 -0.78 -4.12 13.29
N LEU A 78 -0.09 -5.23 13.07
CA LEU A 78 0.32 -5.70 11.76
C LEU A 78 -0.14 -7.13 11.58
N TYR A 79 -0.88 -7.38 10.50
CA TYR A 79 -1.23 -8.73 10.14
C TYR A 79 0.03 -9.57 9.90
N HIS A 80 0.05 -10.79 10.45
CA HIS A 80 1.17 -11.71 10.30
C HIS A 80 1.06 -12.48 8.97
N GLU A 81 -0.15 -12.97 8.69
CA GLU A 81 -0.52 -13.79 7.54
C GLU A 81 -0.99 -12.95 6.35
N HIS A 82 -1.45 -11.71 6.54
CA HIS A 82 -1.98 -10.87 5.46
C HIS A 82 -1.00 -9.75 5.10
N ARG A 83 -0.51 -9.79 3.86
CA ARG A 83 0.55 -8.91 3.37
C ARG A 83 0.20 -8.33 2.01
N TRP A 84 0.70 -7.15 1.76
CA TRP A 84 0.84 -6.62 0.42
C TRP A 84 1.87 -7.41 -0.37
N ALA A 85 1.63 -7.56 -1.67
CA ALA A 85 2.56 -8.19 -2.62
C ALA A 85 3.82 -7.35 -2.85
N SER A 86 3.75 -6.04 -2.60
CA SER A 86 4.85 -5.09 -2.48
C SER A 86 4.41 -3.92 -1.58
N SER A 87 5.34 -3.08 -1.10
CA SER A 87 4.96 -2.01 -0.16
C SER A 87 3.85 -1.10 -0.71
N PRO A 88 3.02 -0.49 0.14
CA PRO A 88 2.04 0.52 -0.28
C PRO A 88 2.66 1.63 -1.15
N ALA A 89 3.89 2.05 -0.84
CA ALA A 89 4.62 3.04 -1.61
C ALA A 89 4.86 2.62 -3.07
N GLU A 90 5.35 1.40 -3.29
CA GLU A 90 5.56 0.80 -4.62
C GLU A 90 4.24 0.71 -5.40
N GLN A 91 3.19 0.17 -4.78
CA GLN A 91 1.90 -0.04 -5.44
C GLN A 91 1.21 1.28 -5.80
N VAL A 92 1.19 2.26 -4.89
CA VAL A 92 0.60 3.58 -5.15
C VAL A 92 1.41 4.29 -6.25
N SER A 93 2.74 4.23 -6.23
CA SER A 93 3.60 4.80 -7.29
C SER A 93 3.23 4.23 -8.66
N HIS A 94 3.12 2.90 -8.75
CA HIS A 94 2.73 2.20 -9.97
C HIS A 94 1.36 2.68 -10.48
N TRP A 95 0.36 2.70 -9.61
CA TRP A 95 -1.00 3.07 -9.99
C TRP A 95 -1.17 4.55 -10.32
N THR A 96 -0.51 5.46 -9.59
CA THR A 96 -0.47 6.89 -9.93
C THR A 96 0.06 7.08 -11.34
N ARG A 97 1.17 6.40 -11.69
CA ARG A 97 1.73 6.47 -13.03
C ARG A 97 0.77 5.96 -14.09
N ARG A 98 0.24 4.75 -13.93
CA ARG A 98 -0.67 4.18 -14.92
C ARG A 98 -1.93 5.03 -15.11
N TYR A 99 -2.46 5.57 -14.02
CA TYR A 99 -3.65 6.41 -14.06
C TYR A 99 -3.40 7.70 -14.84
N LEU A 100 -2.34 8.45 -14.48
CA LEU A 100 -1.99 9.70 -15.17
C LEU A 100 -1.55 9.48 -16.63
N GLN A 101 -0.95 8.32 -16.95
CA GLN A 101 -0.70 7.92 -18.34
C GLN A 101 -2.00 7.75 -19.14
N THR A 102 -3.06 7.25 -18.51
CA THR A 102 -4.34 6.95 -19.17
C THR A 102 -5.18 8.21 -19.37
N THR A 103 -5.02 9.22 -18.53
CA THR A 103 -5.83 10.46 -18.60
C THR A 103 -5.47 11.37 -19.77
N GLY A 104 -4.31 11.19 -20.42
CA GLY A 104 -3.85 12.08 -21.50
C GLY A 104 -3.58 13.52 -21.07
N LEU A 105 -3.52 13.79 -19.76
CA LEU A 105 -3.34 15.15 -19.23
C LEU A 105 -1.96 15.73 -19.55
N PHE A 106 -0.94 14.88 -19.64
CA PHE A 106 0.44 15.25 -19.96
C PHE A 106 0.81 14.69 -21.34
N SER A 107 1.71 15.37 -22.05
CA SER A 107 2.19 14.90 -23.36
C SER A 107 2.84 13.53 -23.25
N GLN A 108 3.62 13.32 -22.18
CA GLN A 108 4.26 12.07 -21.82
C GLN A 108 4.38 11.94 -20.29
N VAL A 109 4.29 10.71 -19.78
CA VAL A 109 4.50 10.40 -18.36
C VAL A 109 5.56 9.31 -18.22
N PHE A 110 6.70 9.68 -17.66
CA PHE A 110 7.89 8.85 -17.54
C PHE A 110 8.11 8.31 -16.12
N PRO A 111 8.76 7.14 -15.99
CA PRO A 111 9.41 6.76 -14.74
C PRO A 111 10.64 7.66 -14.48
N THR A 112 11.14 7.67 -13.24
CA THR A 112 12.22 8.57 -12.73
C THR A 112 13.56 8.57 -13.47
N THR A 113 13.70 7.87 -14.60
CA THR A 113 14.96 7.62 -15.28
C THR A 113 15.39 8.74 -16.25
N ASP A 114 14.48 9.61 -16.69
CA ASP A 114 14.79 10.66 -17.69
C ASP A 114 14.66 12.08 -17.11
N SER A 115 15.79 12.75 -16.91
CA SER A 115 15.94 14.04 -16.21
C SER A 115 15.59 15.27 -17.03
N THR A 116 14.66 15.17 -17.99
CA THR A 116 14.29 16.28 -18.90
C THR A 116 12.79 16.58 -18.90
N ALA A 117 12.04 16.10 -17.91
CA ALA A 117 10.62 16.42 -17.80
C ALA A 117 10.40 17.84 -17.28
N ASP A 118 9.34 18.49 -17.77
CA ASP A 118 8.98 19.85 -17.38
C ASP A 118 8.58 19.91 -15.90
N VAL A 119 7.89 18.87 -15.44
CA VAL A 119 7.41 18.75 -14.06
C VAL A 119 7.69 17.37 -13.47
N VAL A 120 7.88 17.34 -12.16
CA VAL A 120 8.12 16.12 -11.39
C VAL A 120 7.10 16.01 -10.26
N LEU A 121 6.33 14.92 -10.25
CA LEU A 121 5.41 14.57 -9.17
C LEU A 121 6.12 13.71 -8.13
N GLY A 122 6.15 14.20 -6.91
CA GLY A 122 6.49 13.42 -5.72
C GLY A 122 5.27 13.23 -4.83
N GLY A 123 5.41 12.38 -3.83
CA GLY A 123 4.37 12.18 -2.85
C GLY A 123 4.79 11.26 -1.71
N VAL A 124 4.02 11.32 -0.63
CA VAL A 124 4.18 10.47 0.55
C VAL A 124 2.83 9.93 1.02
N ILE A 125 2.76 8.62 1.21
CA ILE A 125 1.61 7.95 1.83
C ILE A 125 1.70 8.22 3.35
N ARG A 126 0.71 8.93 3.88
CA ARG A 126 0.59 9.24 5.31
C ARG A 126 -0.21 8.21 6.09
N GLN A 127 -1.11 7.48 5.42
CA GLN A 127 -1.98 6.50 6.03
C GLN A 127 -2.38 5.46 4.98
N CYS A 128 -2.27 4.17 5.32
CA CYS A 128 -2.75 3.05 4.51
C CYS A 128 -3.06 1.89 5.45
N GLU A 129 -4.28 1.87 5.99
CA GLU A 129 -4.67 0.93 7.05
C GLU A 129 -6.12 0.51 7.00
N GLU A 130 -6.40 -0.59 7.68
CA GLU A 130 -7.73 -0.98 8.14
C GLU A 130 -8.06 -0.28 9.46
N LEU A 131 -9.28 0.25 9.56
CA LEU A 131 -9.91 0.71 10.78
C LEU A 131 -10.93 -0.35 11.20
N ASP A 132 -10.61 -1.11 12.23
CA ASP A 132 -11.49 -2.13 12.81
C ASP A 132 -12.35 -1.48 13.89
N HIS A 133 -13.50 -0.95 13.49
CA HIS A 133 -14.53 -0.49 14.42
C HIS A 133 -15.43 -1.65 14.83
N ASP A 134 -16.15 -1.49 15.94
CA ASP A 134 -16.99 -2.55 16.53
C ASP A 134 -17.91 -3.26 15.54
N THR A 135 -18.49 -2.51 14.60
CA THR A 135 -19.52 -2.99 13.66
C THR A 135 -19.11 -2.92 12.20
N THR A 136 -18.03 -2.21 11.86
CA THR A 136 -17.63 -1.96 10.47
C THR A 136 -16.12 -1.95 10.35
N TRP A 137 -15.62 -2.47 9.22
CA TRP A 137 -14.24 -2.30 8.82
C TRP A 137 -14.17 -1.21 7.76
N GLU A 138 -13.22 -0.30 7.90
CA GLU A 138 -12.99 0.75 6.91
C GLU A 138 -11.55 0.75 6.43
N ALA A 139 -11.35 1.00 5.14
CA ALA A 139 -10.06 1.26 4.55
C ALA A 139 -9.78 2.77 4.59
N ALA A 140 -8.68 3.18 5.21
CA ALA A 140 -8.25 4.57 5.27
C ALA A 140 -6.94 4.79 4.48
N LEU A 141 -6.99 5.73 3.55
CA LEU A 141 -5.85 6.10 2.69
C LEU A 141 -5.66 7.62 2.71
N SER A 142 -4.45 8.06 3.06
CA SER A 142 -4.05 9.45 3.01
C SER A 142 -2.75 9.59 2.22
N ILE A 143 -2.71 10.50 1.24
CA ILE A 143 -1.54 10.74 0.40
C ILE A 143 -1.34 12.25 0.25
N ASP A 144 -0.11 12.69 0.43
CA ASP A 144 0.30 14.04 0.04
C ASP A 144 1.05 13.97 -1.28
N TYR A 145 0.70 14.82 -2.23
CA TYR A 145 1.39 14.99 -3.51
C TYR A 145 1.97 16.39 -3.62
N TRP A 146 3.07 16.53 -4.34
CA TRP A 146 3.66 17.82 -4.70
C TRP A 146 4.28 17.79 -6.08
N LEU A 147 4.34 18.96 -6.72
CA LEU A 147 5.01 19.16 -8.00
C LEU A 147 6.19 20.11 -7.86
N THR A 148 7.29 19.73 -8.50
CA THR A 148 8.47 20.59 -8.71
C THR A 148 8.69 20.80 -10.20
N ARG A 149 9.35 21.90 -10.56
CA ARG A 149 9.81 22.15 -11.94
C ARG A 149 11.12 21.41 -12.13
N GLY A 150 11.17 20.45 -13.05
CA GLY A 150 12.28 19.51 -13.15
C GLY A 150 12.74 19.01 -11.76
N ASP A 151 14.04 19.05 -11.51
CA ASP A 151 14.65 18.62 -10.24
C ASP A 151 14.77 19.71 -9.16
N GLU A 152 14.06 20.84 -9.31
CA GLU A 152 14.03 21.88 -8.27
C GLU A 152 13.57 21.32 -6.92
N ARG A 153 14.12 21.85 -5.82
CA ARG A 153 13.81 21.37 -4.46
C ARG A 153 12.51 21.94 -3.91
N SER A 154 12.10 23.13 -4.37
CA SER A 154 10.92 23.81 -3.88
C SER A 154 9.69 23.38 -4.68
N PRO A 155 8.66 22.80 -4.04
CA PRO A 155 7.41 22.53 -4.73
C PRO A 155 6.69 23.84 -5.05
N PHE A 156 6.14 23.95 -6.26
CA PHE A 156 5.25 25.06 -6.64
C PHE A 156 3.77 24.72 -6.39
N TRP A 157 3.47 23.44 -6.20
CA TRP A 157 2.14 22.94 -5.90
C TRP A 157 2.23 21.80 -4.89
N PHE A 158 1.26 21.76 -3.99
CA PHE A 158 1.12 20.72 -2.97
C PHE A 158 -0.36 20.48 -2.69
N ARG A 159 -0.76 19.22 -2.50
CA ARG A 159 -2.09 18.88 -2.03
C ARG A 159 -2.13 17.57 -1.25
N SER A 160 -2.96 17.57 -0.21
CA SER A 160 -3.27 16.39 0.59
C SER A 160 -4.63 15.80 0.20
N TYR A 161 -4.67 14.49 0.07
CA TYR A 161 -5.89 13.72 -0.18
C TYR A 161 -6.08 12.71 0.95
N THR A 162 -7.32 12.59 1.42
CA THR A 162 -7.72 11.62 2.43
C THR A 162 -9.03 10.99 2.00
N VAL A 163 -9.12 9.67 2.06
CA VAL A 163 -10.35 8.93 1.81
C VAL A 163 -10.48 7.80 2.83
N THR A 164 -11.71 7.60 3.29
CA THR A 164 -12.10 6.44 4.10
C THR A 164 -13.25 5.74 3.38
N LYS A 165 -13.17 4.42 3.22
CA LYS A 165 -14.22 3.63 2.58
C LYS A 165 -14.59 2.41 3.43
N PRO A 166 -15.89 2.12 3.61
CA PRO A 166 -16.28 0.87 4.26
C PRO A 166 -15.85 -0.33 3.41
N ALA A 167 -15.39 -1.38 4.07
CA ALA A 167 -15.14 -2.68 3.47
C ALA A 167 -16.46 -3.45 3.33
N GLY A 168 -16.66 -4.11 2.18
CA GLY A 168 -17.87 -4.89 1.94
C GLY A 168 -17.98 -6.14 2.83
N ARG A 169 -16.86 -6.60 3.39
CA ARG A 169 -16.74 -7.72 4.33
C ARG A 169 -15.69 -7.39 5.39
N ARG A 170 -15.77 -8.03 6.54
CA ARG A 170 -14.75 -7.94 7.60
C ARG A 170 -13.61 -8.93 7.35
N ASN A 171 -12.85 -8.69 6.27
CA ASN A 171 -11.65 -9.44 5.97
C ASN A 171 -10.60 -8.57 5.23
N PRO A 172 -9.31 -8.94 5.25
CA PRO A 172 -8.25 -8.14 4.64
C PRO A 172 -8.38 -7.98 3.11
N GLU A 173 -9.00 -8.95 2.42
CA GLU A 173 -9.27 -8.84 0.99
C GLU A 173 -10.23 -7.67 0.67
N ALA A 174 -11.30 -7.52 1.44
CA ALA A 174 -12.25 -6.43 1.27
C ALA A 174 -11.65 -5.07 1.64
N ILE A 175 -10.64 -5.05 2.51
CA ILE A 175 -9.84 -3.84 2.77
C ILE A 175 -8.97 -3.49 1.57
N ALA A 176 -8.30 -4.47 0.95
CA ALA A 176 -7.54 -4.24 -0.27
C ALA A 176 -8.43 -3.72 -1.42
N GLU A 177 -9.65 -4.27 -1.55
CA GLU A 177 -10.67 -3.78 -2.49
C GLU A 177 -11.07 -2.33 -2.18
N ALA A 178 -11.40 -2.02 -0.93
CA ALA A 178 -11.81 -0.69 -0.52
C ALA A 178 -10.68 0.36 -0.67
N LEU A 179 -9.42 -0.01 -0.36
CA LEU A 179 -8.24 0.81 -0.62
C LEU A 179 -8.02 1.05 -2.12
N SER A 180 -8.28 0.04 -2.97
CA SER A 180 -8.18 0.18 -4.42
C SER A 180 -9.18 1.19 -4.97
N HIS A 181 -10.42 1.14 -4.51
CA HIS A 181 -11.43 2.15 -4.85
C HIS A 181 -11.11 3.52 -4.25
N GLY A 182 -10.56 3.57 -3.03
CA GLY A 182 -10.11 4.82 -2.39
C GLY A 182 -9.01 5.50 -3.21
N LEU A 183 -8.00 4.74 -3.64
CA LEU A 183 -6.95 5.25 -4.50
C LEU A 183 -7.50 5.73 -5.85
N ALA A 184 -8.47 5.02 -6.45
CA ALA A 184 -9.12 5.48 -7.67
C ALA A 184 -9.79 6.86 -7.51
N ASP A 185 -10.40 7.11 -6.35
CA ASP A 185 -11.01 8.41 -6.05
C ASP A 185 -9.96 9.51 -5.88
N ILE A 186 -8.89 9.23 -5.15
CA ILE A 186 -7.76 10.16 -5.00
C ILE A 186 -7.16 10.50 -6.35
N LEU A 187 -6.90 9.50 -7.20
CA LEU A 187 -6.27 9.73 -8.51
C LEU A 187 -7.18 10.50 -9.48
N ARG A 188 -8.50 10.33 -9.38
CA ARG A 188 -9.46 11.16 -10.13
C ARG A 188 -9.40 12.62 -9.69
N GLN A 189 -9.36 12.88 -8.39
CA GLN A 189 -9.25 14.23 -7.85
C GLN A 189 -7.89 14.85 -8.21
N LEU A 190 -6.81 14.11 -8.04
CA LEU A 190 -5.46 14.51 -8.47
C LEU A 190 -5.45 14.90 -9.94
N SER A 191 -6.01 14.08 -10.82
CA SER A 191 -6.09 14.39 -12.26
C SER A 191 -6.85 15.69 -12.54
N THR A 192 -7.95 15.93 -11.82
CA THR A 192 -8.72 17.17 -11.91
C THR A 192 -7.89 18.38 -11.48
N ASP A 193 -7.15 18.25 -10.37
CA ASP A 193 -6.33 19.32 -9.82
C ASP A 193 -5.09 19.64 -10.65
N LEU A 194 -4.55 18.62 -11.34
CA LEU A 194 -3.38 18.77 -12.21
C LEU A 194 -3.72 19.29 -13.61
N SER A 195 -4.97 19.14 -14.07
CA SER A 195 -5.41 19.59 -15.39
C SER A 195 -5.03 21.05 -15.74
N PRO A 196 -5.26 22.06 -14.88
CA PRO A 196 -4.84 23.43 -15.19
C PRO A 196 -3.31 23.61 -15.26
N LEU A 197 -2.56 22.81 -14.49
CA LEU A 197 -1.09 22.89 -14.42
C LEU A 197 -0.41 22.22 -15.61
N ALA A 198 -1.07 21.25 -16.25
CA ALA A 198 -0.53 20.52 -17.38
C ALA A 198 -0.54 21.31 -18.70
N THR A 199 -1.25 22.45 -18.73
CA THR A 199 -1.35 23.34 -19.91
C THR A 199 -0.49 24.59 -19.77
N THR A 200 -0.36 25.12 -18.55
CA THR A 200 0.41 26.34 -18.27
C THR A 200 1.14 26.19 -16.94
N LEU A 201 2.47 26.30 -16.97
CA LEU A 201 3.25 26.28 -15.75
C LEU A 201 3.07 27.61 -15.00
N PRO A 202 2.66 27.61 -13.72
CA PRO A 202 2.64 28.84 -12.94
C PRO A 202 4.05 29.46 -12.87
N PRO A 203 4.14 30.81 -12.75
CA PRO A 203 5.41 31.52 -12.68
C PRO A 203 6.27 31.03 -11.50
#